data_AF-A0AAW1S541-F1
#
_entry.id   AF-A0AAW1S541-F1
#
_cell.length_a   1.000
_cell.length_b   1.000
_cell.length_c   1.000
_cell.angle_alpha   90.00
_cell.angle_beta   90.00
_cell.angle_gamma   90.00
#
_symmetry.space_group_name_H-M   'P 1'
#
loop_
_entity.id
_entity.type
_entity.pdbx_description
1 polymer ?
#
loop_
_entity_poly.entity_id
_entity_poly.type
_entity_poly.pdbx_seq_one_letter_code
_entity_poly.pdbx_strand_id
1 'polypeptide(L)'
;MLVLDKVFLTTSGRPVLLPGELERLLVDKALVQFQSEGTAGGSEATDRLEGGVLALTSHRIIWTSADSNSKAGSIPLASVAGDVELKASNVISHRKLRLHVRTDGQGRPLAGAKGPRRCHLGDDQASPPFSL
;
A
#
# COMPACT_ATOMS: atom_id res chain seq x y z
N MET A 1 4.79 12.38 8.49
CA MET A 1 4.55 12.56 7.05
C MET A 1 5.45 11.59 6.31
N LEU A 2 4.85 10.61 5.66
CA LEU A 2 5.47 9.59 4.86
C LEU A 2 5.91 10.21 3.53
N VAL A 3 7.17 10.01 3.19
CA VAL A 3 7.74 10.46 1.92
C VAL A 3 7.64 9.31 0.92
N LEU A 4 6.93 9.52 -0.18
CA LEU A 4 6.79 8.53 -1.25
C LEU A 4 7.90 8.71 -2.30
N ASP A 5 8.43 7.59 -2.80
CA ASP A 5 9.36 7.62 -3.92
C ASP A 5 8.62 8.02 -5.19
N LYS A 6 9.24 8.89 -6.00
CA LYS A 6 8.66 9.35 -7.27
C LYS A 6 8.51 8.18 -8.24
N VAL A 7 7.35 8.08 -8.88
CA VAL A 7 7.06 7.10 -9.92
C VAL A 7 6.94 7.82 -11.26
N PHE A 8 7.61 7.29 -12.28
CA PHE A 8 7.42 7.74 -13.65
C PHE A 8 6.17 7.11 -14.23
N LEU A 9 5.37 7.91 -14.93
CA LEU A 9 4.18 7.45 -15.63
C LEU A 9 4.41 7.52 -17.15
N THR A 10 3.79 6.60 -17.88
CA THR A 10 3.65 6.70 -19.33
C THR A 10 2.73 7.86 -19.69
N THR A 11 2.67 8.21 -20.98
CA THR A 11 1.71 9.20 -21.51
C THR A 11 0.25 8.81 -21.26
N SER A 12 -0.04 7.51 -21.07
CA SER A 12 -1.36 6.99 -20.70
C SER A 12 -1.62 6.97 -19.19
N GLY A 13 -0.70 7.48 -18.38
CA GLY A 13 -0.84 7.53 -16.92
C GLY A 13 -0.52 6.22 -16.18
N ARG A 14 0.04 5.22 -16.88
CA ARG A 14 0.41 3.93 -16.26
C ARG A 14 1.80 4.01 -15.62
N PRO A 15 2.03 3.39 -14.45
CA PRO A 15 3.35 3.31 -13.86
C PRO A 15 4.36 2.62 -14.78
N VAL A 16 5.56 3.22 -14.89
CA VAL A 16 6.71 2.57 -15.51
C VAL A 16 7.32 1.62 -14.49
N LEU A 17 7.26 0.32 -14.80
CA LEU A 17 7.84 -0.74 -13.97
C LEU A 17 9.36 -0.80 -14.15
N LEU A 18 10.06 -1.15 -13.07
CA LEU A 18 11.50 -1.41 -13.07
C LEU A 18 11.82 -2.69 -13.88
N PRO A 19 13.06 -2.87 -14.36
CA PRO A 19 13.47 -4.12 -14.99
C PRO A 19 13.21 -5.33 -14.09
N GLY A 20 12.46 -6.31 -14.59
CA GLY A 20 12.09 -7.52 -13.82
C GLY A 20 10.98 -7.30 -12.78
N GLU A 21 10.40 -6.11 -12.69
CA GLU A 21 9.25 -5.83 -11.83
C GLU A 21 7.96 -6.31 -12.50
N LEU A 22 7.33 -7.30 -11.89
CA LEU A 22 6.02 -7.83 -12.30
C LEU A 22 4.88 -7.22 -11.47
N GLU A 23 3.81 -6.81 -12.14
CA GLU A 23 2.52 -6.48 -11.52
C GLU A 23 1.86 -7.76 -10.98
N ARG A 24 1.31 -7.68 -9.76
CA ARG A 24 0.66 -8.81 -9.09
C ARG A 24 -0.81 -8.57 -8.80
N LEU A 25 -1.17 -7.34 -8.47
CA LEU A 25 -2.54 -6.95 -8.15
C LEU A 25 -2.75 -5.48 -8.51
N LEU A 26 -3.92 -5.19 -9.09
CA LEU A 26 -4.39 -3.83 -9.36
C LEU A 26 -5.71 -3.60 -8.60
N VAL A 27 -5.79 -2.48 -7.90
CA VAL A 27 -6.96 -2.10 -7.10
C VAL A 27 -7.39 -0.70 -7.47
N ASP A 28 -8.57 -0.59 -8.08
CA ASP A 28 -9.19 0.69 -8.39
C ASP A 28 -9.88 1.28 -7.17
N LYS A 29 -9.95 2.62 -7.15
CA LYS A 29 -10.59 3.42 -6.08
C LYS A 29 -10.06 3.06 -4.70
N ALA A 30 -8.75 2.77 -4.63
CA ALA A 30 -8.07 2.37 -3.42
C ALA A 30 -8.01 3.53 -2.43
N LEU A 31 -8.30 3.22 -1.17
CA LEU A 31 -8.06 4.08 -0.03
C LEU A 31 -6.90 3.49 0.75
N VAL A 32 -5.75 4.15 0.72
CA VAL A 32 -4.52 3.68 1.36
C VAL A 32 -4.30 4.47 2.64
N GLN A 33 -4.12 3.77 3.76
CA GLN A 33 -3.74 4.36 5.03
C GLN A 33 -2.39 3.83 5.45
N PHE A 34 -1.45 4.74 5.71
CA PHE A 34 -0.14 4.39 6.22
C PHE A 34 -0.09 4.55 7.74
N GLN A 35 0.51 3.56 8.40
CA GLN A 35 0.90 3.62 9.80
C GLN A 35 2.43 3.58 9.86
N SER A 36 3.03 4.64 10.39
CA SER A 36 4.48 4.78 10.53
C SER A 36 4.95 4.15 11.83
N GLU A 37 5.86 3.18 11.76
CA GLU A 37 6.55 2.64 12.93
C GLU A 37 7.87 3.44 13.08
N GLY A 38 7.88 4.51 13.89
CA GLY A 38 9.14 5.25 14.12
C GLY A 38 9.11 6.67 14.70
N THR A 39 7.97 7.35 14.80
CA THR A 39 7.93 8.71 15.41
C THR A 39 7.45 8.66 16.86
N ALA A 40 8.38 8.90 17.78
CA ALA A 40 8.09 9.19 19.18
C ALA A 40 7.33 10.53 19.28
N GLY A 41 6.16 10.50 19.90
CA GLY A 41 5.43 11.69 20.34
C GLY A 41 4.36 12.18 19.37
N GLY A 42 3.10 11.95 19.75
CA GLY A 42 1.97 12.84 19.47
C GLY A 42 1.55 12.98 18.00
N SER A 43 0.37 12.44 17.69
CA SER A 43 -0.35 12.52 16.42
C SER A 43 0.05 11.46 15.39
N GLU A 44 -0.77 10.41 15.31
CA GLU A 44 -0.86 9.49 14.18
C GLU A 44 -1.20 10.29 12.91
N ALA A 45 -0.21 10.92 12.29
CA ALA A 45 -0.34 11.47 10.96
C ALA A 45 -0.50 10.30 9.99
N THR A 46 -1.74 9.82 9.86
CA THR A 46 -2.13 8.84 8.86
C THR A 46 -2.08 9.55 7.52
N ASP A 47 -0.98 9.43 6.79
CA ASP A 47 -0.97 9.83 5.40
C ASP A 47 -1.98 8.93 4.66
N ARG A 48 -3.02 9.57 4.13
CA ARG A 48 -4.13 8.90 3.45
C ARG A 48 -4.07 9.26 1.97
N LEU A 49 -4.05 8.23 1.13
CA LEU A 49 -4.17 8.38 -0.32
C LEU A 49 -5.54 7.87 -0.74
N GLU A 50 -6.28 8.69 -1.48
CA GLU A 50 -7.68 8.40 -1.85
C GLU A 50 -7.93 8.59 -3.33
N GLY A 51 -8.93 7.88 -3.86
CA GLY A 51 -9.43 8.12 -5.20
C GLY A 51 -8.44 7.79 -6.31
N GLY A 52 -7.42 6.96 -6.03
CA GLY A 52 -6.41 6.53 -6.99
C GLY A 52 -6.50 5.05 -7.34
N VAL A 53 -5.58 4.62 -8.20
CA VAL A 53 -5.32 3.21 -8.52
C VAL A 53 -4.09 2.78 -7.72
N LEU A 54 -4.18 1.60 -7.11
CA LEU A 54 -3.06 0.99 -6.41
C LEU A 54 -2.60 -0.25 -7.16
N ALA A 55 -1.32 -0.27 -7.52
CA ALA A 55 -0.66 -1.43 -8.11
C ALA A 55 0.30 -2.04 -7.08
N LEU A 56 0.08 -3.31 -6.74
CA LEU A 56 1.04 -4.12 -6.01
C LEU A 56 1.91 -4.83 -7.03
N THR A 57 3.21 -4.61 -6.94
CA THR A 57 4.19 -5.29 -7.78
C THR A 57 5.00 -6.29 -6.95
N SER A 58 5.90 -7.01 -7.61
CA SER A 58 6.93 -7.83 -6.96
C SER A 58 7.93 -7.02 -6.12
N HIS A 59 8.03 -5.70 -6.33
CA HIS A 59 9.07 -4.86 -5.74
C HIS A 59 8.53 -3.77 -4.81
N ARG A 60 7.35 -3.22 -5.09
CA ARG A 60 6.82 -2.03 -4.42
C ARG A 60 5.29 -1.95 -4.54
N ILE A 61 4.73 -1.13 -3.68
CA ILE A 61 3.35 -0.68 -3.79
C ILE A 61 3.39 0.68 -4.48
N ILE A 62 2.65 0.82 -5.57
CA ILE A 62 2.57 2.04 -6.36
C ILE A 62 1.15 2.57 -6.22
N TRP A 63 1.02 3.85 -5.91
CA TRP A 63 -0.24 4.57 -5.95
C TRP A 63 -0.19 5.63 -7.06
N THR A 64 -1.23 5.68 -7.88
CA THR A 64 -1.44 6.73 -8.87
C THR A 64 -2.77 7.41 -8.62
N SER A 65 -2.74 8.73 -8.54
CA SER A 65 -3.95 9.54 -8.43
C SER A 65 -4.81 9.41 -9.69
N ALA A 66 -6.14 9.39 -9.54
CA ALA A 66 -7.06 9.46 -10.68
C ALA A 66 -7.33 10.89 -11.16
N ASP A 67 -6.83 11.91 -10.44
CA ASP A 67 -6.95 13.30 -10.87
C ASP A 67 -5.99 13.64 -12.03
N SER A 68 -6.31 14.70 -12.77
CA SER A 68 -5.54 15.17 -13.94
C SER A 68 -4.12 15.63 -13.61
N ASN A 69 -3.73 15.63 -12.33
CA ASN A 69 -2.43 16.10 -11.86
C ASN A 69 -1.37 15.00 -11.80
N SER A 70 -1.70 13.77 -12.25
CA SER A 70 -0.77 12.65 -12.48
C SER A 70 0.20 12.39 -11.33
N LYS A 71 -0.24 12.58 -10.09
CA LYS A 71 0.58 12.32 -8.91
C LYS A 71 0.74 10.81 -8.76
N ALA A 72 1.98 10.36 -8.70
CA ALA A 72 2.30 8.96 -8.47
C ALA A 72 3.43 8.83 -7.46
N GLY A 73 3.25 7.91 -6.53
CA GLY A 73 4.19 7.62 -5.46
C GLY A 73 4.32 6.13 -5.26
N SER A 74 5.47 5.69 -4.77
CA SER A 74 5.68 4.30 -4.41
C SER A 74 6.38 4.12 -3.08
N ILE A 75 6.21 2.92 -2.53
CA ILE A 75 6.87 2.46 -1.32
C ILE A 75 7.46 1.08 -1.62
N PRO A 76 8.76 0.87 -1.36
CA PRO A 76 9.38 -0.44 -1.51
C PRO A 76 8.61 -1.47 -0.70
N LEU A 77 8.34 -2.64 -1.26
CA LEU A 77 7.68 -3.67 -0.49
C LEU A 77 8.51 -3.95 0.76
N ALA A 78 9.83 -4.06 0.67
CA ALA A 78 10.73 -4.31 1.80
C ALA A 78 10.54 -3.40 3.05
N SER A 79 9.92 -2.23 2.92
CA SER A 79 9.62 -1.35 4.07
C SER A 79 8.27 -1.61 4.75
N VAL A 80 7.37 -2.37 4.13
CA VAL A 80 6.10 -2.75 4.74
C VAL A 80 6.36 -3.71 5.92
N ALA A 81 6.01 -3.31 7.13
CA ALA A 81 6.01 -4.16 8.32
C ALA A 81 4.71 -4.97 8.40
N GLY A 82 4.81 -6.23 8.82
CA GLY A 82 3.63 -7.06 9.09
C GLY A 82 2.77 -7.38 7.86
N ASP A 83 1.51 -7.71 8.15
CA ASP A 83 0.53 -8.13 7.16
C ASP A 83 -0.13 -6.91 6.49
N VAL A 84 -0.41 -7.07 5.21
CA VAL A 84 -1.18 -6.10 4.41
C VAL A 84 -2.64 -6.44 4.54
N GLU A 85 -3.43 -5.53 5.13
CA GLU A 85 -4.85 -5.74 5.32
C GLU A 85 -5.65 -5.05 4.22
N LEU A 86 -6.25 -5.84 3.33
CA LEU A 86 -7.22 -5.37 2.35
C LEU A 86 -8.63 -5.64 2.90
N LYS A 87 -9.33 -4.57 3.29
CA LYS A 87 -10.72 -4.62 3.75
C LYS A 87 -11.65 -4.17 2.63
N ALA A 88 -12.66 -4.99 2.35
CA ALA A 88 -13.83 -4.53 1.63
C ALA A 88 -14.51 -3.43 2.46
N SER A 89 -14.81 -2.29 1.85
CA SER A 89 -15.59 -1.24 2.51
C SER A 89 -17.08 -1.59 2.39
N ASN A 90 -17.83 -1.46 3.49
CA ASN A 90 -19.30 -1.55 3.46
C ASN A 90 -19.95 -0.39 2.68
N VAL A 91 -19.14 0.57 2.21
CA VAL A 91 -19.55 1.63 1.29
C VAL A 91 -19.11 1.22 -0.13
N ILE A 92 -20.10 0.99 -0.99
CA ILE A 92 -20.12 0.29 -2.29
C ILE A 92 -19.05 0.71 -3.34
N SER A 93 -18.12 1.63 -3.06
CA SER A 93 -17.23 2.21 -4.08
C SER A 93 -15.72 2.18 -3.81
N HIS A 94 -15.24 1.76 -2.62
CA HIS A 94 -13.80 1.83 -2.29
C HIS A 94 -13.27 0.54 -1.67
N ARG A 95 -12.07 0.12 -2.07
CA ARG A 95 -11.31 -0.92 -1.34
C ARG A 95 -10.31 -0.23 -0.41
N LYS A 96 -10.35 -0.58 0.88
CA LYS A 96 -9.47 0.01 1.88
C LYS A 96 -8.24 -0.88 2.08
N LEU A 97 -7.06 -0.30 1.92
CA LEU A 97 -5.78 -0.93 2.18
C LEU A 97 -5.10 -0.25 3.36
N ARG A 98 -4.76 -1.03 4.38
CA ARG A 98 -3.93 -0.56 5.51
C ARG A 98 -2.54 -1.14 5.40
N LEU A 99 -1.54 -0.27 5.48
CA LEU A 99 -0.14 -0.59 5.36
C LEU A 99 0.62 -0.06 6.57
N HIS A 100 1.28 -0.96 7.28
CA HIS A 100 2.25 -0.60 8.29
C HIS A 100 3.60 -0.46 7.59
N VAL A 101 4.23 0.70 7.70
CA VAL A 101 5.47 1.03 6.98
C VAL A 101 6.53 1.41 7.99
N ARG A 102 7.69 0.77 7.90
CA ARG A 102 8.88 1.14 8.65
C ARG A 102 9.45 2.40 8.04
N THR A 103 9.71 3.41 8.86
CA THR A 103 10.24 4.68 8.39
C THR A 103 11.44 5.13 9.19
N ASP A 104 12.31 5.92 8.58
CA ASP A 104 13.36 6.63 9.30
C ASP A 104 12.80 7.83 10.08
N GLY A 105 13.66 8.53 10.81
CA GLY A 105 13.30 9.75 11.55
C GLY A 105 12.91 10.94 10.66
N GLN A 106 12.88 10.77 9.33
CA GLN A 106 12.42 11.76 8.34
C GLN A 106 11.15 11.29 7.61
N GLY A 107 10.59 10.14 7.99
CA GLY A 107 9.39 9.57 7.37
C GLY A 107 9.66 8.90 6.02
N ARG A 108 10.91 8.56 5.70
CA ARG A 108 11.24 7.80 4.48
C ARG A 108 11.14 6.30 4.74
N PRO A 109 10.58 5.50 3.82
CA PRO A 109 10.47 4.06 4.02
C PRO A 109 11.83 3.38 4.17
N LEU A 110 12.02 2.62 5.26
CA LEU A 110 13.22 1.83 5.52
C LEU A 110 13.07 0.45 4.89
N ALA A 111 13.87 0.13 3.87
CA ALA A 111 13.92 -1.22 3.33
C ALA A 111 14.51 -2.19 4.39
N GLY A 112 13.65 -2.94 5.08
CA GLY A 112 14.05 -3.93 6.06
C GLY A 112 14.37 -5.28 5.39
N ALA A 113 15.34 -6.01 5.95
CA ALA A 113 15.69 -7.35 5.50
C ALA A 113 14.46 -8.30 5.54
N LYS A 114 14.34 -9.15 4.51
CA LYS A 114 13.23 -10.06 4.21
C LYS A 114 12.77 -10.85 5.45
N GLY A 115 11.58 -10.54 5.97
CA GLY A 115 10.76 -11.49 6.73
C GLY A 115 9.68 -12.11 5.84
N PRO A 116 9.20 -13.33 6.12
CA PRO A 116 8.10 -13.93 5.37
C PRO A 116 6.83 -13.10 5.56
N ARG A 117 6.15 -12.76 4.46
CA ARG A 117 4.93 -11.93 4.48
C ARG A 117 3.75 -12.71 3.96
N ARG A 118 2.64 -12.65 4.68
CA ARG A 118 1.37 -13.25 4.26
C ARG A 118 0.43 -12.11 3.90
N CYS A 119 -0.02 -12.06 2.64
CA CYS A 119 -1.11 -11.16 2.27
C CYS A 119 -2.40 -11.88 2.67
N HIS A 120 -3.10 -11.39 3.70
CA HIS A 120 -4.41 -11.94 4.05
C HIS A 120 -5.46 -11.18 3.24
N LEU A 121 -6.00 -11.83 2.21
CA LEU A 121 -7.22 -11.38 1.56
C LEU A 121 -8.34 -11.72 2.54
N GLY A 122 -8.92 -10.72 3.18
CA GLY A 122 -10.05 -10.93 4.08
C GLY A 122 -11.28 -11.36 3.28
N ASP A 123 -11.43 -12.65 3.04
CA ASP A 123 -12.72 -13.23 2.72
C ASP A 123 -13.50 -13.37 4.02
N ASP A 124 -14.56 -12.58 4.15
CA ASP A 124 -15.56 -12.73 5.20
C ASP A 124 -16.32 -14.04 4.96
N GLN A 125 -15.81 -15.15 5.51
CA GLN A 125 -16.61 -16.34 5.78
C GLN A 125 -16.21 -16.94 7.12
N ALA A 126 -17.09 -16.72 8.10
CA ALA A 126 -17.17 -17.52 9.30
C ALA A 126 -17.32 -19.01 8.92
N SER A 127 -16.26 -19.78 9.08
CA SER A 127 -16.35 -21.25 9.10
C SER A 127 -16.47 -21.72 10.56
N PRO A 128 -17.44 -22.59 10.89
CA PRO A 128 -17.60 -23.11 12.25
C PRO A 128 -16.45 -24.07 12.60
N PRO A 129 -16.14 -24.23 13.90
CA PRO A 129 -15.16 -25.21 14.33
C PRO A 129 -15.75 -26.61 14.18
N PHE A 130 -15.22 -27.41 13.24
CA PHE A 130 -15.39 -28.85 13.30
C PHE A 130 -14.33 -29.43 14.24
N SER A 131 -14.78 -29.93 15.39
CA SER A 131 -14.03 -30.82 16.26
C SER A 131 -14.05 -32.23 15.68
N LEU A 132 -12.89 -32.88 15.63
CA LEU A 132 -12.75 -34.35 15.62
C LEU A 132 -12.41 -34.79 17.05
#